data_AF-A0A445GB95-F1
#
_entry.id   AF-A0A445GB95-F1
#
_cell.length_a   1.000
_cell.length_b   1.000
_cell.length_c   1.000
_cell.angle_alpha   90.00
_cell.angle_beta   90.00
_cell.angle_gamma   90.00
#
_symmetry.space_group_name_H-M   'P 1'
#
loop_
_entity.id
_entity.type
_entity.pdbx_description
1 polymer ?
#
loop_
_entity_poly.entity_id
_entity_poly.type
_entity_poly.pdbx_seq_one_letter_code
_entity_poly.pdbx_strand_id
1 'polypeptide(L)'
;MMARLAPPFSIFTQSHYWRPLLSSHNAKHALTAATNFSITSLARTPKSRDEGTTTTIKLSSKSRRKAFYESPEGVLLRKLNECSKDGDVIQALRHYDEARKLGVLLSLDHYNKLLYLCSVESAAGVPHLGLKRGFEIFQQMLNDRVQPNEATFTNAARLAAAKEDPDMAFELLKQMKNVAIAPKLRSYEPALFGFCKRGDAEKAYLVDADMVESGIVAEEPELSALLEVSVNANKEDKVYEVLHRLRATLRQVSESTLGIVENWFNSEYAAKIGKEKWDVKKVREGIARGGGGWHGQGWLGSGRWKVVNTQVNEDGVCLSCGEKLASIDIDPKETENFAASLSKLACQKEAKANFVHFQTWLERHGPFDAVVDGANVGLANGHNFSFSQLNTVVEQLRQISPSKRLPLIILHISRVHGGPAQNPKNKRLIENWKKNGVLYATPQGSNDDW
;
A
#
# COMPACT_ATOMS: atom_id res chain seq x y z
N MET A 1 8.27 -20.72 -35.67
CA MET A 1 6.90 -20.37 -36.09
C MET A 1 5.96 -20.87 -35.00
N MET A 2 5.82 -20.11 -33.90
CA MET A 2 5.00 -20.53 -32.76
C MET A 2 3.56 -20.14 -33.00
N ALA A 3 2.67 -21.13 -32.94
CA ALA A 3 1.24 -20.94 -33.07
C ALA A 3 0.76 -20.01 -31.94
N ARG A 4 0.22 -18.85 -32.32
CA ARG A 4 -0.60 -18.04 -31.42
C ARG A 4 -1.77 -18.91 -31.00
N LEU A 5 -1.79 -19.32 -29.73
CA LEU A 5 -2.99 -19.90 -29.12
C LEU A 5 -4.13 -18.88 -29.31
N ALA A 6 -5.22 -19.30 -29.95
CA ALA A 6 -6.44 -18.51 -30.00
C ALA A 6 -6.87 -18.16 -28.56
N PRO A 7 -7.45 -16.97 -28.31
CA PRO A 7 -7.73 -16.52 -26.95
C PRO A 7 -8.71 -17.51 -26.29
N PRO A 8 -8.38 -18.18 -25.17
CA PRO A 8 -9.26 -19.20 -24.59
C PRO A 8 -10.50 -18.61 -23.90
N PHE A 9 -10.63 -17.28 -23.85
CA PHE A 9 -11.48 -16.63 -22.87
C PHE A 9 -12.31 -15.49 -23.46
N SER A 10 -13.27 -15.86 -24.30
CA SER A 10 -14.51 -15.10 -24.46
C SER A 10 -15.47 -15.45 -23.30
N ILE A 11 -15.07 -15.24 -22.04
CA ILE A 11 -15.84 -15.73 -20.87
C ILE A 11 -17.10 -14.87 -20.59
N PHE A 12 -17.25 -13.72 -21.27
CA PHE A 12 -18.38 -12.81 -21.05
C PHE A 12 -19.22 -12.48 -22.31
N THR A 13 -19.11 -13.23 -23.40
CA THR A 13 -20.01 -13.05 -24.57
C THR A 13 -21.47 -13.45 -24.32
N GLN A 14 -21.82 -13.89 -23.11
CA GLN A 14 -23.20 -13.96 -22.63
C GLN A 14 -23.46 -12.86 -21.58
N SER A 15 -23.22 -11.60 -21.97
CA SER A 15 -23.53 -10.41 -21.17
C SER A 15 -25.03 -10.12 -21.12
N HIS A 16 -25.80 -11.01 -20.49
CA HIS A 16 -27.17 -10.72 -20.05
C HIS A 16 -27.38 -10.91 -18.54
N TYR A 17 -26.43 -11.50 -17.81
CA TYR A 17 -26.65 -11.86 -16.39
C TYR A 17 -25.94 -10.99 -15.36
N TRP A 18 -25.08 -10.06 -15.78
CA TRP A 18 -24.35 -9.16 -14.88
C TRP A 18 -24.51 -7.70 -15.34
N ARG A 19 -25.70 -7.13 -15.17
CA ARG A 19 -25.88 -5.67 -15.19
C ARG A 19 -25.82 -5.15 -13.74
N PRO A 20 -25.04 -4.10 -13.45
CA PRO A 20 -25.24 -3.32 -12.25
C PRO A 20 -26.57 -2.57 -12.39
N LEU A 21 -27.48 -2.73 -11.43
CA LEU A 21 -28.61 -1.83 -11.29
C LEU A 21 -28.05 -0.45 -10.91
N LEU A 22 -28.02 0.49 -11.85
CA LEU A 22 -27.67 1.88 -11.59
C LEU A 22 -28.91 2.69 -11.18
N SER A 23 -28.78 3.31 -10.01
CA SER A 23 -29.33 4.60 -9.55
C SER A 23 -30.81 4.72 -9.16
N SER A 24 -31.04 4.94 -7.86
CA SER A 24 -31.77 6.13 -7.42
C SER A 24 -31.24 6.63 -6.07
N HIS A 25 -31.03 7.94 -5.98
CA HIS A 25 -30.58 8.71 -4.83
C HIS A 25 -31.39 8.51 -3.53
N ASN A 26 -30.68 8.69 -2.40
CA ASN A 26 -31.13 9.03 -1.05
C ASN A 26 -31.83 7.93 -0.21
N ALA A 27 -31.12 7.39 0.78
CA ALA A 27 -31.44 7.62 2.20
C ALA A 27 -30.44 6.89 3.12
N LYS A 28 -30.09 7.58 4.20
CA LYS A 28 -29.30 7.11 5.34
C LYS A 28 -29.99 5.90 6.01
N HIS A 29 -29.17 5.09 6.71
CA HIS A 29 -29.48 3.93 7.56
C HIS A 29 -29.41 2.54 6.90
N ALA A 30 -28.28 1.87 7.11
CA ALA A 30 -28.20 0.41 7.04
C ALA A 30 -27.77 -0.12 8.42
N LEU A 31 -28.77 -0.41 9.27
CA LEU A 31 -28.63 -1.31 10.39
C LEU A 31 -28.57 -2.75 9.85
N THR A 32 -27.58 -3.48 10.33
CA THR A 32 -27.51 -4.95 10.49
C THR A 32 -28.73 -5.76 10.02
N ALA A 33 -28.60 -6.45 8.89
CA ALA A 33 -29.49 -7.55 8.51
C ALA A 33 -28.70 -8.86 8.54
N ALA A 34 -28.98 -9.69 9.54
CA ALA A 34 -28.54 -11.07 9.60
C ALA A 34 -29.33 -11.89 8.58
N THR A 35 -28.63 -12.52 7.63
CA THR A 35 -29.22 -13.48 6.69
C THR A 35 -29.53 -14.79 7.42
N ASN A 36 -30.81 -15.08 7.64
CA ASN A 36 -31.30 -16.41 7.99
C ASN A 36 -31.39 -17.26 6.72
N PHE A 37 -30.68 -18.39 6.67
CA PHE A 37 -30.89 -19.44 5.68
C PHE A 37 -31.69 -20.58 6.35
N SER A 38 -32.85 -20.92 5.79
CA SER A 38 -33.62 -22.12 6.14
C SER A 38 -33.37 -23.21 5.09
N ILE A 39 -32.95 -24.38 5.54
CA ILE A 39 -32.86 -25.60 4.71
C ILE A 39 -34.15 -26.37 4.90
N THR A 40 -34.96 -26.50 3.84
CA THR A 40 -36.07 -27.45 3.76
C THR A 40 -35.63 -28.67 2.94
N SER A 41 -35.51 -29.84 3.58
CA SER A 41 -35.47 -31.12 2.87
C SER A 41 -36.77 -31.89 3.11
N LEU A 42 -37.44 -32.25 2.02
CA LEU A 42 -38.67 -33.02 1.97
C LEU A 42 -38.47 -34.48 2.39
N ALA A 43 -39.27 -34.95 3.35
CA ALA A 43 -39.74 -36.34 3.42
C ALA A 43 -41.13 -36.39 4.12
N ARG A 44 -42.15 -36.79 3.35
CA ARG A 44 -43.51 -37.21 3.78
C ARG A 44 -43.39 -38.69 4.22
N THR A 45 -43.97 -39.28 5.27
CA THR A 45 -45.29 -39.24 5.98
C THR A 45 -45.19 -40.10 7.30
N PRO A 46 -46.24 -40.34 8.13
CA PRO A 46 -47.08 -39.42 8.89
C PRO A 46 -47.27 -39.81 10.40
N LYS A 47 -47.86 -38.89 11.18
CA LYS A 47 -48.47 -39.05 12.53
C LYS A 47 -47.54 -39.13 13.76
N SER A 48 -47.33 -37.99 14.40
CA SER A 48 -47.97 -37.67 15.68
C SER A 48 -47.93 -36.15 15.90
N ARG A 49 -48.98 -35.61 16.51
CA ARG A 49 -49.01 -34.23 17.01
C ARG A 49 -48.12 -34.19 18.24
N ASP A 50 -47.08 -33.38 18.21
CA ASP A 50 -46.49 -32.82 19.42
C ASP A 50 -46.16 -31.35 19.16
N GLU A 51 -46.74 -30.48 19.99
CA GLU A 51 -46.50 -29.06 20.03
C GLU A 51 -45.09 -28.79 20.58
N GLY A 52 -44.10 -28.76 19.68
CA GLY A 52 -42.72 -28.41 20.01
C GLY A 52 -42.37 -27.00 19.56
N THR A 53 -42.43 -26.05 20.48
CA THR A 53 -41.90 -24.68 20.35
C THR A 53 -40.50 -24.73 19.71
N THR A 54 -40.35 -24.22 18.48
CA THR A 54 -39.04 -24.17 17.80
C THR A 54 -38.20 -23.05 18.41
N THR A 55 -37.51 -23.36 19.50
CA THR A 55 -36.54 -22.45 20.12
C THR A 55 -35.32 -22.33 19.20
N THR A 56 -35.23 -21.26 18.41
CA THR A 56 -34.00 -20.92 17.67
C THR A 56 -32.92 -20.52 18.66
N ILE A 57 -32.06 -21.46 19.04
CA ILE A 57 -30.88 -21.21 19.88
C ILE A 57 -29.88 -20.39 19.05
N LYS A 58 -29.76 -19.08 19.33
CA LYS A 58 -28.69 -18.24 18.77
C LYS A 58 -27.35 -18.67 19.37
N LEU A 59 -26.57 -19.46 18.63
CA LEU A 59 -25.22 -19.86 19.01
C LEU A 59 -24.31 -18.64 19.24
N SER A 60 -23.51 -18.70 20.30
CA SER A 60 -22.44 -17.71 20.54
C SER A 60 -21.48 -17.64 19.34
N SER A 61 -20.83 -16.48 19.12
CA SER A 61 -19.86 -16.31 18.03
C SER A 61 -18.73 -17.36 18.07
N LYS A 62 -18.31 -17.75 19.27
CA LYS A 62 -17.29 -18.77 19.52
C LYS A 62 -17.75 -20.18 19.12
N SER A 63 -18.99 -20.54 19.44
CA SER A 63 -19.58 -21.84 19.09
C SER A 63 -19.80 -22.00 17.58
N ARG A 64 -20.23 -20.93 16.90
CA ARG A 64 -20.38 -20.92 15.43
C ARG A 64 -19.04 -21.11 14.71
N ARG A 65 -18.00 -20.45 15.20
CA ARG A 65 -16.65 -20.57 14.63
C ARG A 65 -16.10 -21.99 14.81
N LYS A 66 -16.33 -22.61 15.97
CA LYS A 66 -15.95 -24.01 16.22
C LYS A 66 -16.66 -24.98 15.27
N ALA A 67 -17.99 -24.86 15.16
CA ALA A 67 -18.78 -25.70 14.26
C ALA A 67 -18.38 -25.56 12.78
N PHE A 68 -18.04 -24.35 12.32
CA PHE A 68 -17.51 -24.16 10.97
C PHE A 68 -16.21 -24.94 10.75
N TYR A 69 -15.23 -24.88 11.66
CA TYR A 69 -13.98 -25.62 11.49
C TYR A 69 -14.13 -27.15 11.59
N GLU A 70 -15.25 -27.65 12.12
CA GLU A 70 -15.59 -29.07 12.15
C GLU A 70 -16.36 -29.52 10.89
N SER A 71 -16.88 -28.58 10.08
CA SER A 71 -17.55 -28.88 8.80
C SER A 71 -16.56 -29.32 7.72
N PRO A 72 -17.00 -30.06 6.68
CA PRO A 72 -16.17 -30.43 5.54
C PRO A 72 -15.46 -29.24 4.88
N GLU A 73 -16.15 -28.09 4.78
CA GLU A 73 -15.61 -26.84 4.27
C GLU A 73 -14.50 -26.31 5.19
N GLY A 74 -14.74 -26.24 6.50
CA GLY A 74 -13.74 -25.76 7.45
C GLY A 74 -12.51 -26.66 7.56
N VAL A 75 -12.69 -27.98 7.41
CA VAL A 75 -11.59 -28.95 7.34
C VAL A 75 -10.77 -28.76 6.07
N LEU A 76 -11.42 -28.61 4.91
CA LEU A 76 -10.73 -28.31 3.65
C LEU A 76 -9.93 -27.01 3.76
N LEU A 77 -10.53 -25.95 4.28
CA LEU A 77 -9.84 -24.68 4.45
C LEU A 77 -8.60 -24.80 5.34
N ARG A 78 -8.67 -25.57 6.42
CA ARG A 78 -7.50 -25.83 7.29
C ARG A 78 -6.38 -26.53 6.51
N LYS A 79 -6.71 -27.61 5.80
CA LYS A 79 -5.76 -28.36 4.96
C LYS A 79 -5.10 -27.46 3.90
N LEU A 80 -5.88 -26.63 3.21
CA LEU A 80 -5.35 -25.70 2.20
C LEU A 80 -4.46 -24.61 2.82
N ASN A 81 -4.76 -24.16 4.04
CA ASN A 81 -3.90 -23.21 4.75
C ASN A 81 -2.58 -23.85 5.20
N GLU A 82 -2.58 -25.12 5.59
CA GLU A 82 -1.36 -25.89 5.85
C GLU A 82 -0.53 -26.03 4.57
N CYS A 83 -1.11 -26.49 3.47
CA CYS A 83 -0.42 -26.55 2.17
C CYS A 83 0.14 -25.19 1.73
N SER A 84 -0.55 -24.10 2.02
CA SER A 84 -0.09 -22.74 1.70
C SER A 84 1.08 -22.25 2.54
N LYS A 85 1.28 -22.79 3.75
CA LYS A 85 2.48 -22.50 4.54
C LYS A 85 3.69 -23.26 4.01
N ASP A 86 3.44 -24.50 3.59
CA ASP A 86 4.49 -25.42 3.13
C ASP A 86 4.80 -25.26 1.62
N GLY A 87 4.00 -24.47 0.89
CA GLY A 87 4.12 -24.32 -0.57
C GLY A 87 3.75 -25.59 -1.35
N ASP A 88 3.01 -26.51 -0.74
CA ASP A 88 2.68 -27.82 -1.30
C ASP A 88 1.45 -27.74 -2.22
N VAL A 89 1.70 -27.33 -3.46
CA VAL A 89 0.68 -27.27 -4.51
C VAL A 89 0.11 -28.65 -4.84
N ILE A 90 0.89 -29.73 -4.74
CA ILE A 90 0.45 -31.08 -5.12
C ILE A 90 -0.59 -31.61 -4.14
N GLN A 91 -0.35 -31.47 -2.84
CA GLN A 91 -1.31 -31.87 -1.83
C GLN A 91 -2.55 -30.98 -1.84
N ALA A 92 -2.40 -29.68 -2.09
CA ALA A 92 -3.54 -28.78 -2.23
C ALA A 92 -4.46 -29.21 -3.39
N LEU A 93 -3.90 -29.58 -4.53
CA LEU A 93 -4.66 -30.09 -5.68
C LEU A 93 -5.34 -31.43 -5.39
N ARG A 94 -4.70 -32.32 -4.62
CA ARG A 94 -5.32 -33.58 -4.18
C ARG A 94 -6.50 -33.34 -3.24
N HIS A 95 -6.36 -32.41 -2.29
CA HIS A 95 -7.45 -32.02 -1.40
C HIS A 95 -8.61 -31.36 -2.16
N TYR A 96 -8.32 -30.58 -3.20
CA TYR A 96 -9.33 -30.07 -4.12
C TYR A 96 -10.08 -31.20 -4.83
N ASP A 97 -9.37 -32.16 -5.42
CA ASP A 97 -9.98 -33.28 -6.15
C ASP A 97 -10.83 -34.17 -5.23
N GLU A 98 -10.37 -34.41 -4.00
CA GLU A 98 -11.11 -35.14 -2.97
C GLU A 98 -12.39 -34.39 -2.55
N ALA A 99 -12.28 -33.09 -2.25
CA ALA A 99 -13.42 -32.26 -1.86
C ALA A 99 -14.50 -32.22 -2.95
N ARG A 100 -14.10 -32.14 -4.23
CA ARG A 100 -15.01 -32.19 -5.38
C ARG A 100 -15.71 -33.54 -5.50
N LYS A 101 -14.99 -34.66 -5.31
CA LYS A 101 -15.59 -36.00 -5.30
C LYS A 101 -16.61 -36.19 -4.18
N LEU A 102 -16.34 -35.60 -3.02
CA LEU A 102 -17.22 -35.67 -1.85
C LEU A 102 -18.38 -34.66 -1.88
N GLY A 103 -18.46 -33.81 -2.92
CA GLY A 103 -19.53 -32.81 -3.05
C GLY A 103 -19.44 -31.66 -2.04
N VAL A 104 -18.25 -31.37 -1.51
CA VAL A 104 -18.02 -30.23 -0.60
C VAL A 104 -18.21 -28.92 -1.36
N LEU A 105 -18.91 -27.95 -0.75
CA LEU A 105 -19.13 -26.64 -1.35
C LEU A 105 -17.90 -25.74 -1.15
N LEU A 106 -17.25 -25.37 -2.26
CA LEU A 106 -16.08 -24.51 -2.21
C LEU A 106 -16.49 -23.03 -2.17
N SER A 107 -16.17 -22.37 -1.07
CA SER A 107 -16.25 -20.92 -0.94
C SER A 107 -15.14 -20.16 -1.68
N LEU A 108 -15.28 -18.84 -1.77
CA LEU A 108 -14.28 -17.91 -2.29
C LEU A 108 -12.89 -18.08 -1.67
N ASP A 109 -12.82 -18.37 -0.37
CA ASP A 109 -11.53 -18.51 0.34
C ASP A 109 -10.77 -19.77 -0.10
N HIS A 110 -11.48 -20.89 -0.30
CA HIS A 110 -10.89 -22.11 -0.85
C HIS A 110 -10.33 -21.87 -2.25
N TYR A 111 -11.13 -21.24 -3.13
CA TYR A 111 -10.71 -20.94 -4.49
C TYR A 111 -9.51 -19.99 -4.53
N ASN A 112 -9.55 -18.90 -3.77
CA ASN A 112 -8.42 -17.96 -3.72
C ASN A 112 -7.14 -18.61 -3.19
N LYS A 113 -7.24 -19.51 -2.20
CA LYS A 113 -6.10 -20.24 -1.66
C LYS A 113 -5.48 -21.19 -2.67
N LEU A 114 -6.32 -21.94 -3.41
CA LEU A 114 -5.89 -22.84 -4.48
C LEU A 114 -5.24 -22.08 -5.63
N LEU A 115 -5.87 -21.00 -6.09
CA LEU A 115 -5.34 -20.16 -7.16
C LEU A 115 -4.00 -19.53 -6.77
N TYR A 116 -3.89 -19.02 -5.53
CA TYR A 116 -2.63 -18.50 -5.01
C TYR A 116 -1.54 -19.58 -5.05
N LEU A 117 -1.80 -20.77 -4.50
CA LEU A 117 -0.85 -21.88 -4.49
C LEU A 117 -0.43 -22.33 -5.89
N CYS A 118 -1.36 -22.29 -6.85
CA CYS A 118 -1.06 -22.60 -8.25
C CYS A 118 -0.23 -21.49 -8.94
N SER A 119 -0.31 -20.25 -8.44
CA SER A 119 0.36 -19.07 -9.03
C SER A 119 1.78 -18.83 -8.52
N VAL A 120 2.15 -19.41 -7.38
CA VAL A 120 3.49 -19.29 -6.80
C VAL A 120 4.41 -20.33 -7.45
N GLU A 121 5.59 -19.89 -7.87
CA GLU A 121 6.62 -20.77 -8.40
C GLU A 121 7.15 -21.66 -7.27
N SER A 122 6.84 -22.96 -7.31
CA SER A 122 7.34 -23.90 -6.31
C SER A 122 8.80 -24.26 -6.60
N ALA A 123 9.65 -24.23 -5.57
CA ALA A 123 11.06 -24.61 -5.62
C ALA A 123 11.30 -26.05 -6.13
N ALA A 124 10.25 -26.88 -6.25
CA ALA A 124 10.33 -28.30 -6.60
C ALA A 124 10.26 -28.62 -8.10
N GLY A 125 10.40 -27.65 -9.02
CA GLY A 125 10.50 -27.98 -10.45
C GLY A 125 9.23 -28.57 -11.07
N VAL A 126 8.06 -28.33 -10.48
CA VAL A 126 6.73 -28.67 -11.05
C VAL A 126 5.94 -27.45 -11.57
N PRO A 127 6.52 -26.48 -12.32
CA PRO A 127 5.78 -25.31 -12.82
C PRO A 127 4.51 -25.66 -13.61
N HIS A 128 4.54 -26.74 -14.39
CA HIS A 128 3.51 -26.95 -15.40
C HIS A 128 2.17 -27.48 -14.86
N LEU A 129 2.16 -28.23 -13.74
CA LEU A 129 0.91 -28.80 -13.22
C LEU A 129 0.06 -27.76 -12.50
N GLY A 130 0.67 -26.97 -11.61
CA GLY A 130 -0.01 -25.88 -10.89
C GLY A 130 -0.60 -24.87 -11.86
N LEU A 131 0.19 -24.43 -12.84
CA LEU A 131 -0.26 -23.47 -13.85
C LEU A 131 -1.41 -24.02 -14.72
N LYS A 132 -1.39 -25.30 -15.10
CA LYS A 132 -2.49 -25.90 -15.86
C LYS A 132 -3.77 -25.98 -15.02
N ARG A 133 -3.68 -26.59 -13.83
CA ARG A 133 -4.82 -26.79 -12.92
C ARG A 133 -5.39 -25.46 -12.41
N GLY A 134 -4.56 -24.42 -12.24
CA GLY A 134 -5.00 -23.10 -11.78
C GLY A 134 -6.06 -22.48 -12.68
N PHE A 135 -5.89 -22.51 -14.00
CA PHE A 135 -6.91 -22.00 -14.92
C PHE A 135 -8.18 -22.87 -14.93
N GLU A 136 -8.05 -24.18 -14.82
CA GLU A 136 -9.19 -25.10 -14.69
C GLU A 136 -10.00 -24.78 -13.41
N ILE A 137 -9.31 -24.53 -12.30
CA ILE A 137 -9.91 -24.17 -11.01
C ILE A 137 -10.58 -22.79 -11.09
N PHE A 138 -9.96 -21.82 -11.77
CA PHE A 138 -10.57 -20.51 -11.99
C PHE A 138 -11.86 -20.64 -12.81
N GLN A 139 -11.86 -21.43 -13.88
CA GLN A 139 -13.08 -21.71 -14.65
C GLN A 139 -14.14 -22.44 -13.83
N GLN A 140 -13.73 -23.41 -12.99
CA GLN A 140 -14.66 -24.11 -12.12
C GLN A 140 -15.31 -23.18 -11.08
N MET A 141 -14.57 -22.20 -10.55
CA MET A 141 -15.10 -21.19 -9.65
C MET A 141 -16.25 -20.39 -10.29
N LEU A 142 -16.07 -20.01 -11.56
CA LEU A 142 -17.10 -19.30 -12.34
C LEU A 142 -18.31 -20.20 -12.59
N ASN A 143 -18.10 -21.48 -12.93
CA ASN A 143 -19.17 -22.47 -13.11
C ASN A 143 -19.96 -22.72 -11.82
N ASP A 144 -19.28 -22.74 -10.67
CA ASP A 144 -19.89 -22.85 -9.35
C ASP A 144 -20.59 -21.54 -8.90
N ARG A 145 -20.56 -20.48 -9.74
CA ARG A 145 -21.15 -19.16 -9.49
C ARG A 145 -20.60 -18.47 -8.23
N VAL A 146 -19.36 -18.77 -7.87
CA VAL A 146 -18.67 -18.09 -6.77
C VAL A 146 -18.11 -16.77 -7.31
N GLN A 147 -18.54 -15.65 -6.74
CA GLN A 147 -18.16 -14.32 -7.18
C GLN A 147 -16.65 -14.07 -7.03
N PRO A 148 -15.92 -13.79 -8.12
CA PRO A 148 -14.53 -13.39 -8.05
C PRO A 148 -14.37 -12.07 -7.29
N ASN A 149 -13.24 -11.92 -6.61
CA ASN A 149 -12.83 -10.64 -6.03
C ASN A 149 -11.47 -10.21 -6.59
N GLU A 150 -10.95 -9.09 -6.12
CA GLU A 150 -9.64 -8.59 -6.54
C GLU A 150 -8.52 -9.63 -6.35
N ALA A 151 -8.51 -10.38 -5.25
CA ALA A 151 -7.50 -11.42 -5.04
C ALA A 151 -7.63 -12.57 -6.05
N THR A 152 -8.85 -12.93 -6.44
CA THR A 152 -9.10 -13.95 -7.47
C THR A 152 -8.51 -13.55 -8.81
N PHE A 153 -8.80 -12.33 -9.27
CA PHE A 153 -8.26 -11.81 -10.54
C PHE A 153 -6.74 -11.63 -10.49
N THR A 154 -6.19 -11.12 -9.39
CA THR A 154 -4.75 -11.00 -9.19
C THR A 154 -4.05 -12.36 -9.26
N ASN A 155 -4.60 -13.41 -8.62
CA ASN A 155 -4.03 -14.76 -8.69
C ASN A 155 -4.13 -15.35 -10.11
N ALA A 156 -5.24 -15.11 -10.83
CA ALA A 156 -5.39 -15.53 -12.22
C ALA A 156 -4.40 -14.80 -13.15
N ALA A 157 -4.15 -13.51 -12.94
CA ALA A 157 -3.16 -12.74 -13.68
C ALA A 157 -1.72 -13.24 -13.40
N ARG A 158 -1.41 -13.62 -12.16
CA ARG A 158 -0.14 -14.27 -11.79
C ARG A 158 0.04 -15.62 -12.49
N LEU A 159 -1.02 -16.44 -12.56
CA LEU A 159 -1.00 -17.69 -13.34
C LEU A 159 -0.70 -17.45 -14.82
N ALA A 160 -1.28 -16.39 -15.41
CA ALA A 160 -1.02 -16.00 -16.79
C ALA A 160 0.42 -15.54 -17.01
N ALA A 161 0.94 -14.67 -16.15
CA ALA A 161 2.32 -14.20 -16.22
C ALA A 161 3.34 -15.33 -16.01
N ALA A 162 3.07 -16.29 -15.12
CA ALA A 162 3.92 -17.46 -14.90
C ALA A 162 3.89 -18.47 -16.06
N LYS A 163 2.84 -18.46 -16.89
CA LYS A 163 2.82 -19.12 -18.21
C LYS A 163 3.51 -18.29 -19.31
N GLU A 164 4.21 -17.24 -18.91
CA GLU A 164 4.81 -16.26 -19.79
C GLU A 164 3.76 -15.66 -20.75
N ASP A 165 2.55 -15.37 -20.27
CA ASP A 165 1.46 -14.72 -21.02
C ASP A 165 0.92 -13.43 -20.34
N PRO A 166 1.71 -12.33 -20.30
CA PRO A 166 1.26 -11.01 -19.85
C PRO A 166 0.09 -10.41 -20.65
N ASP A 167 -0.13 -10.84 -21.90
CA ASP A 167 -1.29 -10.37 -22.67
C ASP A 167 -2.59 -10.86 -22.02
N MET A 168 -2.63 -12.15 -21.64
CA MET A 168 -3.75 -12.69 -20.87
C MET A 168 -3.85 -12.07 -19.47
N ALA A 169 -2.72 -11.79 -18.81
CA ALA A 169 -2.73 -11.10 -17.51
C ALA A 169 -3.38 -9.71 -17.61
N PHE A 170 -3.06 -8.94 -18.66
CA PHE A 170 -3.66 -7.63 -18.87
C PHE A 170 -5.14 -7.70 -19.26
N GLU A 171 -5.54 -8.71 -20.03
CA GLU A 171 -6.95 -8.93 -20.35
C GLU A 171 -7.78 -9.29 -19.11
N LEU A 172 -7.25 -10.09 -18.19
CA LEU A 172 -7.90 -10.38 -16.91
C LEU A 172 -8.11 -9.12 -16.06
N LEU A 173 -7.20 -8.16 -16.12
CA LEU A 173 -7.37 -6.86 -15.44
C LEU A 173 -8.48 -6.01 -16.06
N LYS A 174 -8.57 -5.98 -17.39
CA LYS A 174 -9.67 -5.31 -18.09
C LYS A 174 -11.01 -5.94 -17.72
N GLN A 175 -11.08 -7.27 -17.65
CA GLN A 175 -12.27 -7.97 -17.20
C GLN A 175 -12.63 -7.65 -15.75
N MET A 176 -11.66 -7.58 -14.86
CA MET A 176 -11.85 -7.18 -13.46
C MET A 176 -12.49 -5.78 -13.35
N LYS A 177 -12.00 -4.81 -14.15
CA LYS A 177 -12.58 -3.46 -14.24
C LYS A 177 -14.00 -3.48 -14.81
N ASN A 178 -14.26 -4.28 -15.85
CA ASN A 178 -15.58 -4.41 -16.48
C ASN A 178 -16.67 -4.93 -15.53
N VAL A 179 -16.30 -5.76 -14.54
CA VAL A 179 -17.21 -6.21 -13.48
C VAL A 179 -17.20 -5.30 -12.23
N ALA A 180 -16.70 -4.06 -12.37
CA ALA A 180 -16.65 -3.05 -11.33
C ALA A 180 -15.88 -3.45 -10.06
N ILE A 181 -14.85 -4.29 -10.20
CA ILE A 181 -13.92 -4.60 -9.11
C ILE A 181 -12.69 -3.70 -9.28
N ALA A 182 -12.38 -2.90 -8.27
CA ALA A 182 -11.25 -1.96 -8.32
C ALA A 182 -9.90 -2.71 -8.26
N PRO A 183 -9.01 -2.54 -9.26
CA PRO A 183 -7.67 -3.10 -9.25
C PRO A 183 -6.81 -2.47 -8.15
N LYS A 184 -5.75 -3.20 -7.75
CA LYS A 184 -4.68 -2.69 -6.89
C LYS A 184 -3.35 -2.75 -7.63
N LEU A 185 -2.30 -2.14 -7.08
CA LEU A 185 -0.94 -2.23 -7.62
C LEU A 185 -0.55 -3.68 -7.96
N ARG A 186 -0.72 -4.59 -6.99
CA ARG A 186 -0.46 -6.03 -7.16
C ARG A 186 -1.24 -6.72 -8.27
N SER A 187 -2.36 -6.15 -8.71
CA SER A 187 -3.14 -6.68 -9.81
C SER A 187 -2.43 -6.41 -11.15
N TYR A 188 -1.75 -5.27 -11.28
CA TYR A 188 -1.02 -4.86 -12.50
C TYR A 188 0.36 -5.50 -12.63
N GLU A 189 1.04 -5.78 -11.52
CA GLU A 189 2.39 -6.37 -11.47
C GLU A 189 2.61 -7.52 -12.47
N PRO A 190 1.72 -8.54 -12.59
CA PRO A 190 1.97 -9.69 -13.47
C PRO A 190 2.03 -9.30 -14.96
N ALA A 191 1.18 -8.36 -15.38
CA ALA A 191 1.17 -7.85 -16.75
C ALA A 191 2.39 -6.95 -17.00
N LEU A 192 2.63 -5.99 -16.10
CA LEU A 192 3.72 -5.03 -16.22
C LEU A 192 5.08 -5.72 -16.27
N PHE A 193 5.41 -6.50 -15.24
CA PHE A 193 6.70 -7.21 -15.18
C PHE A 193 6.83 -8.24 -16.29
N GLY A 194 5.74 -8.89 -16.69
CA GLY A 194 5.76 -9.82 -17.81
C GLY A 194 6.11 -9.14 -19.15
N PHE A 195 5.55 -7.95 -19.42
CA PHE A 195 5.93 -7.19 -20.62
C PHE A 195 7.36 -6.63 -20.54
N CYS A 196 7.77 -6.10 -19.38
CA CYS A 196 9.14 -5.63 -19.18
C CYS A 196 10.17 -6.76 -19.38
N LYS A 197 9.93 -7.94 -18.79
CA LYS A 197 10.80 -9.12 -18.95
C LYS A 197 10.90 -9.60 -20.41
N ARG A 198 9.81 -9.48 -21.18
CA ARG A 198 9.80 -9.77 -22.63
C ARG A 198 10.42 -8.66 -23.49
N GLY A 199 10.73 -7.50 -22.92
CA GLY A 199 11.20 -6.32 -23.67
C GLY A 199 10.12 -5.60 -24.46
N ASP A 200 8.83 -5.85 -24.21
CA ASP A 200 7.71 -5.22 -24.93
C ASP A 200 7.35 -3.87 -24.28
N ALA A 201 8.20 -2.86 -24.54
CA ALA A 201 8.11 -1.54 -23.93
C ALA A 201 6.75 -0.86 -24.17
N GLU A 202 6.22 -0.93 -25.39
CA GLU A 202 4.96 -0.26 -25.75
C GLU A 202 3.77 -0.82 -24.93
N LYS A 203 3.71 -2.15 -24.74
CA LYS A 203 2.67 -2.73 -23.88
C LYS A 203 2.90 -2.46 -22.40
N ALA A 204 4.15 -2.42 -21.93
CA ALA A 204 4.45 -2.00 -20.56
C ALA A 204 3.92 -0.57 -20.31
N TYR A 205 4.09 0.35 -21.27
CA TYR A 205 3.54 1.70 -21.17
C TYR A 205 2.01 1.75 -21.21
N LEU A 206 1.36 0.86 -21.95
CA LEU A 206 -0.10 0.74 -21.92
C LEU A 206 -0.61 0.28 -20.54
N VAL A 207 0.10 -0.65 -19.90
CA VAL A 207 -0.24 -1.09 -18.53
C VAL A 207 -0.04 0.06 -17.54
N ASP A 208 1.07 0.78 -17.62
CA ASP A 208 1.36 1.94 -16.78
C ASP A 208 0.34 3.08 -16.97
N ALA A 209 -0.08 3.35 -18.21
CA ALA A 209 -1.14 4.33 -18.48
C ALA A 209 -2.48 3.92 -17.84
N ASP A 210 -2.85 2.63 -17.89
CA ASP A 210 -4.07 2.11 -17.26
C ASP A 210 -3.99 2.14 -15.73
N MET A 211 -2.79 1.97 -15.15
CA MET A 211 -2.54 2.18 -13.72
C MET A 211 -2.80 3.63 -13.31
N VAL A 212 -2.26 4.59 -14.05
CA VAL A 212 -2.44 6.03 -13.80
C VAL A 212 -3.92 6.42 -13.93
N GLU A 213 -4.61 5.95 -14.97
CA GLU A 213 -6.05 6.19 -15.16
C GLU A 213 -6.89 5.62 -14.00
N SER A 214 -6.44 4.49 -13.43
CA SER A 214 -7.08 3.84 -12.28
C SER A 214 -6.71 4.47 -10.94
N GLY A 215 -5.90 5.54 -10.92
CA GLY A 215 -5.43 6.20 -9.70
C GLY A 215 -4.44 5.35 -8.88
N ILE A 216 -3.78 4.38 -9.52
CA ILE A 216 -2.77 3.52 -8.89
C ILE A 216 -1.40 4.15 -9.07
N VAL A 217 -0.74 4.47 -7.96
CA VAL A 217 0.62 5.01 -7.95
C VAL A 217 1.61 3.85 -7.95
N ALA A 218 2.52 3.84 -8.92
CA ALA A 218 3.61 2.88 -9.01
C ALA A 218 4.62 3.09 -7.87
N GLU A 219 5.12 2.00 -7.30
CA GLU A 219 6.22 2.02 -6.33
C GLU A 219 7.56 1.81 -7.05
N GLU A 220 8.65 1.70 -6.30
CA GLU A 220 9.99 1.53 -6.87
C GLU A 220 10.12 0.34 -7.82
N PRO A 221 9.63 -0.88 -7.50
CA PRO A 221 9.80 -2.03 -8.37
C PRO A 221 9.20 -1.82 -9.76
N GLU A 222 8.00 -1.24 -9.84
CA GLU A 222 7.32 -0.97 -11.11
C GLU A 222 8.04 0.12 -11.90
N LEU A 223 8.46 1.21 -11.23
CA LEU A 223 9.20 2.30 -11.89
C LEU A 223 10.58 1.83 -12.36
N SER A 224 11.26 0.99 -11.59
CA SER A 224 12.56 0.41 -11.93
C SER A 224 12.45 -0.50 -13.16
N ALA A 225 11.43 -1.36 -13.23
CA ALA A 225 11.15 -2.19 -14.40
C ALA A 225 10.79 -1.37 -15.65
N LEU A 226 9.99 -0.30 -15.49
CA LEU A 226 9.68 0.64 -16.57
C LEU A 226 10.91 1.42 -17.04
N LEU A 227 11.81 1.79 -16.13
CA LEU A 227 13.07 2.44 -16.45
C LEU A 227 13.94 1.50 -17.27
N GLU A 228 14.14 0.26 -16.80
CA GLU A 228 14.98 -0.73 -17.46
C GLU A 228 14.50 -1.06 -18.87
N VAL A 229 13.19 -1.31 -19.07
CA VAL A 229 12.64 -1.58 -20.40
C VAL A 229 12.77 -0.36 -21.32
N SER A 230 12.67 0.86 -20.78
CA SER A 230 12.87 2.10 -21.55
C SER A 230 14.31 2.32 -21.97
N VAL A 231 15.26 2.01 -21.09
CA VAL A 231 16.70 2.02 -21.37
C VAL A 231 17.02 1.01 -22.48
N ASN A 232 16.55 -0.23 -22.33
CA ASN A 232 16.77 -1.29 -23.32
C ASN A 232 16.14 -0.99 -24.69
N ALA A 233 14.99 -0.30 -24.69
CA ALA A 233 14.31 0.14 -25.90
C ALA A 233 14.83 1.48 -26.46
N ASN A 234 15.84 2.09 -25.83
CA ASN A 234 16.37 3.41 -26.18
C ASN A 234 15.28 4.50 -26.30
N LYS A 235 14.31 4.52 -25.38
CA LYS A 235 13.22 5.50 -25.35
C LYS A 235 13.57 6.65 -24.39
N GLU A 236 14.33 7.63 -24.85
CA GLU A 236 14.88 8.70 -24.01
C GLU A 236 13.82 9.56 -23.31
N ASP A 237 12.69 9.80 -23.95
CA ASP A 237 11.58 10.56 -23.36
C ASP A 237 10.96 9.80 -22.18
N LYS A 238 10.84 8.47 -22.32
CA LYS A 238 10.33 7.59 -21.26
C LYS A 238 11.34 7.42 -20.13
N VAL A 239 12.63 7.31 -20.43
CA VAL A 239 13.66 7.35 -19.38
C VAL A 239 13.58 8.66 -18.59
N TYR A 240 13.47 9.81 -19.27
CA TYR A 240 13.33 11.11 -18.61
C TYR A 240 12.08 11.19 -17.74
N GLU A 241 10.93 10.75 -18.27
CA GLU A 241 9.65 10.72 -17.57
C GLU A 241 9.72 9.86 -16.30
N VAL A 242 10.26 8.64 -16.40
CA VAL A 242 10.36 7.70 -15.28
C VAL A 242 11.33 8.20 -14.21
N LEU A 243 12.44 8.83 -14.58
CA LEU A 243 13.35 9.46 -13.61
C LEU A 243 12.66 10.57 -12.80
N HIS A 244 11.78 11.36 -13.42
CA HIS A 244 10.98 12.35 -12.70
C HIS A 244 9.94 11.72 -11.78
N ARG A 245 9.37 10.58 -12.18
CA ARG A 245 8.47 9.82 -11.30
C ARG A 245 9.22 9.23 -10.10
N LEU A 246 10.41 8.66 -10.30
CA LEU A 246 11.28 8.20 -9.21
C LEU A 246 11.60 9.34 -8.24
N ARG A 247 11.96 10.53 -8.77
CA ARG A 247 12.19 11.75 -7.98
C ARG A 247 10.98 12.13 -7.14
N ALA A 248 9.78 12.11 -7.74
CA ALA A 248 8.55 12.53 -7.09
C ALA A 248 8.04 11.52 -6.05
N THR A 249 8.22 10.22 -6.28
CA THR A 249 7.65 9.16 -5.43
C THR A 249 8.59 8.69 -4.33
N LEU A 250 9.89 8.50 -4.60
CA LEU A 250 10.77 7.73 -3.70
C LEU A 250 11.81 8.56 -2.95
N ARG A 251 12.17 9.75 -3.47
CA ARG A 251 13.27 10.63 -3.01
C ARG A 251 14.67 10.02 -3.05
N GLN A 252 14.82 8.74 -2.72
CA GLN A 252 16.03 7.92 -2.78
C GLN A 252 15.70 6.63 -3.52
N VAL A 253 16.69 6.00 -4.14
CA VAL A 253 16.53 4.76 -4.90
C VAL A 253 17.42 3.67 -4.31
N SER A 254 16.99 2.43 -4.46
CA SER A 254 17.78 1.23 -4.15
C SER A 254 18.98 1.09 -5.08
N GLU A 255 19.97 0.31 -4.64
CA GLU A 255 21.18 -0.02 -5.42
C GLU A 255 20.86 -0.63 -6.79
N SER A 256 19.82 -1.46 -6.89
CA SER A 256 19.42 -2.06 -8.17
C SER A 256 18.90 -1.01 -9.16
N THR A 257 18.07 -0.08 -8.69
CA THR A 257 17.57 1.03 -9.52
C THR A 257 18.71 1.99 -9.87
N LEU A 258 19.62 2.27 -8.94
CA LEU A 258 20.81 3.08 -9.20
C LEU A 258 21.66 2.48 -10.33
N GLY A 259 21.88 1.16 -10.33
CA GLY A 259 22.62 0.48 -11.40
C GLY A 259 21.99 0.69 -12.78
N ILE A 260 20.65 0.70 -12.90
CA ILE A 260 19.96 0.99 -14.17
C ILE A 260 20.23 2.44 -14.60
N VAL A 261 20.18 3.39 -13.67
CA VAL A 261 20.45 4.81 -13.92
C VAL A 261 21.90 5.03 -14.37
N GLU A 262 22.87 4.42 -13.69
CA GLU A 262 24.29 4.48 -14.07
C GLU A 262 24.52 3.89 -15.45
N ASN A 263 23.91 2.73 -15.75
CA ASN A 263 24.02 2.09 -17.05
C ASN A 263 23.47 2.98 -18.17
N TRP A 264 22.34 3.66 -17.94
CA TRP A 264 21.80 4.63 -18.89
C TRP A 264 22.81 5.74 -19.18
N PHE A 265 23.30 6.45 -18.16
CA PHE A 265 24.18 7.60 -18.37
C PHE A 265 25.56 7.22 -18.91
N ASN A 266 26.05 6.00 -18.64
CA ASN A 266 27.27 5.47 -19.24
C ASN A 266 27.08 4.94 -20.67
N SER A 267 25.85 4.84 -21.17
CA SER A 267 25.58 4.32 -22.50
C SER A 267 26.00 5.28 -23.63
N GLU A 268 26.38 4.71 -24.77
CA GLU A 268 26.63 5.51 -25.98
C GLU A 268 25.37 6.23 -26.48
N TYR A 269 24.18 5.69 -26.20
CA TYR A 269 22.92 6.30 -26.60
C TYR A 269 22.68 7.59 -25.81
N ALA A 270 22.84 7.56 -24.48
CA ALA A 270 22.68 8.74 -23.63
C ALA A 270 23.68 9.86 -23.95
N ALA A 271 24.85 9.54 -24.52
CA ALA A 271 25.83 10.53 -24.96
C ALA A 271 25.42 11.31 -26.23
N LYS A 272 24.44 10.78 -27.00
CA LYS A 272 23.97 11.34 -28.27
C LYS A 272 22.68 12.16 -28.11
N ILE A 273 21.98 12.03 -26.99
CA ILE A 273 20.73 12.74 -26.71
C ILE A 273 21.01 14.05 -25.97
N GLY A 274 20.10 15.01 -26.12
CA GLY A 274 20.17 16.31 -25.49
C GLY A 274 20.13 17.47 -26.48
N LYS A 275 19.92 18.67 -25.96
CA LYS A 275 19.87 19.91 -26.75
C LYS A 275 21.14 20.71 -26.47
N GLU A 276 21.86 21.11 -27.51
CA GLU A 276 23.03 22.00 -27.38
C GLU A 276 22.63 23.44 -27.02
N LYS A 277 21.47 23.89 -27.51
CA LYS A 277 20.93 25.23 -27.25
C LYS A 277 19.52 25.10 -26.70
N TRP A 278 19.24 25.81 -25.61
CA TRP A 278 17.94 25.82 -24.97
C TRP A 278 17.61 27.20 -24.41
N ASP A 279 16.31 27.42 -24.18
CA ASP A 279 15.82 28.64 -23.56
C ASP A 279 16.09 28.59 -22.05
N VAL A 280 17.16 29.28 -21.62
CA VAL A 280 17.57 29.37 -20.22
C VAL A 280 16.47 29.96 -19.34
N LYS A 281 15.66 30.88 -19.87
CA LYS A 281 14.55 31.49 -19.12
C LYS A 281 13.48 30.43 -18.81
N LYS A 282 13.11 29.60 -19.79
CA LYS A 282 12.16 28.50 -19.56
C LYS A 282 12.67 27.47 -18.55
N VAL A 283 13.97 27.16 -18.56
CA VAL A 283 14.56 26.25 -17.56
C VAL A 283 14.47 26.87 -16.18
N ARG A 284 14.85 28.14 -16.02
CA ARG A 284 14.76 28.86 -14.74
C ARG A 284 13.31 28.96 -14.22
N GLU A 285 12.36 29.24 -15.10
CA GLU A 285 10.93 29.22 -14.78
C GLU A 285 10.43 27.82 -14.41
N GLY A 286 10.96 26.77 -15.04
CA GLY A 286 10.72 25.37 -14.67
C GLY A 286 11.18 25.08 -13.24
N ILE A 287 12.40 25.50 -12.87
CA ILE A 287 12.95 25.33 -11.52
C ILE A 287 12.09 26.04 -10.48
N ALA A 288 11.72 27.30 -10.73
CA ALA A 288 10.89 28.06 -9.81
C ALA A 288 9.50 27.44 -9.64
N ARG A 289 8.84 27.04 -10.74
CA ARG A 289 7.52 26.39 -10.68
C ARG A 289 7.56 25.01 -10.03
N GLY A 290 8.68 24.31 -10.10
CA GLY A 290 8.86 22.99 -9.51
C GLY A 290 9.17 22.98 -8.01
N GLY A 291 9.21 24.15 -7.35
CA GLY A 291 9.59 24.27 -5.93
C GLY A 291 11.10 24.14 -5.67
N GLY A 292 11.93 24.24 -6.72
CA GLY A 292 13.38 24.03 -6.66
C GLY A 292 13.83 22.61 -6.99
N GLY A 293 15.09 22.45 -7.40
CA GLY A 293 15.74 21.14 -7.57
C GLY A 293 15.48 20.37 -8.88
N TRP A 294 14.55 20.79 -9.74
CA TRP A 294 14.30 20.14 -11.05
C TRP A 294 13.58 21.09 -12.03
N HIS A 295 13.62 20.83 -13.35
CA HIS A 295 13.04 21.76 -14.36
C HIS A 295 12.07 21.13 -15.37
N GLY A 296 12.13 19.82 -15.62
CA GLY A 296 11.18 19.10 -16.48
C GLY A 296 11.18 19.51 -17.97
N GLN A 297 12.26 20.05 -18.52
CA GLN A 297 12.34 20.56 -19.91
C GLN A 297 13.01 19.59 -20.90
N GLY A 298 13.21 18.34 -20.49
CA GLY A 298 13.95 17.31 -21.25
C GLY A 298 15.47 17.36 -21.01
N TRP A 299 16.19 16.55 -21.79
CA TRP A 299 17.65 16.44 -21.74
C TRP A 299 18.35 17.70 -22.28
N LEU A 300 19.31 18.23 -21.52
CA LEU A 300 20.09 19.43 -21.85
C LEU A 300 21.57 19.07 -21.96
N GLY A 301 22.30 19.76 -22.83
CA GLY A 301 23.70 19.48 -23.12
C GLY A 301 23.89 18.45 -24.22
N SER A 302 25.14 18.11 -24.50
CA SER A 302 25.55 17.17 -25.54
C SER A 302 26.88 16.52 -25.17
N GLY A 303 27.11 15.30 -25.68
CA GLY A 303 28.36 14.57 -25.46
C GLY A 303 28.27 13.59 -24.29
N ARG A 304 29.40 12.96 -23.96
CA ARG A 304 29.44 11.93 -22.93
C ARG A 304 29.17 12.51 -21.55
N TRP A 305 28.32 11.83 -20.80
CA TRP A 305 28.10 12.11 -19.38
C TRP A 305 29.34 11.70 -18.57
N LYS A 306 29.68 12.51 -17.56
CA LYS A 306 30.65 12.15 -16.53
C LYS A 306 29.88 11.58 -15.33
N VAL A 307 29.87 10.26 -15.20
CA VAL A 307 29.18 9.55 -14.11
C VAL A 307 30.19 9.20 -13.02
N VAL A 308 29.94 9.64 -11.78
CA VAL A 308 30.86 9.43 -10.64
C VAL A 308 30.06 9.19 -9.37
N ASN A 309 30.36 8.08 -8.68
CA ASN A 309 29.88 7.86 -7.32
C ASN A 309 30.61 8.76 -6.33
N THR A 310 29.84 9.51 -5.56
CA THR A 310 30.37 10.56 -4.69
C THR A 310 29.49 10.77 -3.46
N GLN A 311 29.93 11.64 -2.57
CA GLN A 311 29.20 12.03 -1.38
C GLN A 311 28.88 13.53 -1.43
N VAL A 312 27.92 13.92 -0.61
CA VAL A 312 27.54 15.30 -0.39
C VAL A 312 27.94 15.66 1.03
N ASN A 313 28.61 16.81 1.21
CA ASN A 313 29.00 17.26 2.55
C ASN A 313 27.81 17.84 3.34
N GLU A 314 28.05 18.24 4.59
CA GLU A 314 27.02 18.77 5.50
C GLU A 314 26.35 20.06 4.99
N ASP A 315 27.05 20.83 4.15
CA ASP A 315 26.52 22.05 3.52
C ASP A 315 25.68 21.78 2.25
N GLY A 316 25.51 20.52 1.88
CA GLY A 316 24.79 20.12 0.68
C GLY A 316 25.61 20.25 -0.62
N VAL A 317 26.94 20.30 -0.55
CA VAL A 317 27.83 20.43 -1.71
C VAL A 317 28.34 19.06 -2.16
N CYS A 318 28.22 18.77 -3.46
CA CYS A 318 28.72 17.55 -4.09
C CYS A 318 30.26 17.55 -4.15
N LEU A 319 30.90 16.51 -3.62
CA LEU A 319 32.37 16.41 -3.58
C LEU A 319 33.01 16.14 -4.97
N SER A 320 32.23 15.75 -5.98
CA SER A 320 32.74 15.48 -7.33
C SER A 320 32.71 16.71 -8.25
N CYS A 321 31.60 17.46 -8.27
CA CYS A 321 31.41 18.59 -9.17
C CYS A 321 31.43 19.96 -8.48
N GLY A 322 31.39 20.02 -7.14
CA GLY A 322 31.36 21.28 -6.39
C GLY A 322 30.01 22.01 -6.42
N GLU A 323 29.00 21.46 -7.06
CA GLU A 323 27.65 22.04 -7.09
C GLU A 323 26.92 21.86 -5.76
N LYS A 324 26.15 22.87 -5.38
CA LYS A 324 25.31 22.85 -4.17
C LYS A 324 23.92 22.35 -4.52
N LEU A 325 23.45 21.31 -3.81
CA LEU A 325 22.08 20.82 -3.95
C LEU A 325 21.08 21.91 -3.54
N ALA A 326 19.95 21.97 -4.26
CA ALA A 326 18.87 22.90 -3.94
C ALA A 326 18.10 22.45 -2.70
N SER A 327 17.75 23.40 -1.84
CA SER A 327 16.68 23.21 -0.86
C SER A 327 15.34 23.22 -1.59
N ILE A 328 14.55 22.16 -1.43
CA ILE A 328 13.23 22.03 -2.05
C ILE A 328 12.20 22.42 -1.00
N ASP A 329 11.41 23.44 -1.28
CA ASP A 329 10.33 23.87 -0.41
C ASP A 329 9.17 22.86 -0.49
N ILE A 330 8.58 22.54 0.66
CA ILE A 330 7.33 21.77 0.70
C ILE A 330 6.19 22.71 0.33
N ASP A 331 5.32 22.31 -0.60
CA ASP A 331 4.17 23.13 -0.98
C ASP A 331 3.29 23.42 0.26
N PRO A 332 3.04 24.70 0.61
CA PRO A 332 2.14 25.05 1.69
C PRO A 332 0.77 24.38 1.57
N LYS A 333 0.26 24.18 0.35
CA LYS A 333 -1.01 23.50 0.10
C LYS A 333 -0.94 22.01 0.44
N GLU A 334 0.17 21.34 0.12
CA GLU A 334 0.40 19.95 0.55
C GLU A 334 0.47 19.85 2.07
N THR A 335 1.13 20.82 2.71
CA THR A 335 1.22 20.91 4.18
C THR A 335 -0.17 21.07 4.82
N GLU A 336 -1.02 21.95 4.28
CA GLU A 336 -2.41 22.12 4.74
C GLU A 336 -3.27 20.87 4.52
N ASN A 337 -3.14 20.23 3.35
CA ASN A 337 -3.84 18.98 3.05
C ASN A 337 -3.42 17.84 4.00
N PHE A 338 -2.12 17.77 4.32
CA PHE A 338 -1.58 16.83 5.29
C PHE A 338 -2.12 17.12 6.68
N ALA A 339 -2.11 18.37 7.14
CA ALA A 339 -2.65 18.78 8.44
C ALA A 339 -4.14 18.45 8.58
N ALA A 340 -4.95 18.72 7.56
CA ALA A 340 -6.37 18.38 7.53
C ALA A 340 -6.60 16.85 7.59
N SER A 341 -5.80 16.08 6.85
CA SER A 341 -5.86 14.61 6.84
C SER A 341 -5.45 14.01 8.19
N LEU A 342 -4.38 14.55 8.80
CA LEU A 342 -3.90 14.18 10.11
C LEU A 342 -4.97 14.43 11.18
N SER A 343 -5.58 15.62 11.18
CA SER A 343 -6.67 15.98 12.10
C SER A 343 -7.87 15.04 11.97
N LYS A 344 -8.25 14.69 10.73
CA LYS A 344 -9.33 13.74 10.47
C LYS A 344 -9.01 12.35 11.02
N LEU A 345 -7.79 11.87 10.82
CA LEU A 345 -7.35 10.55 11.28
C LEU A 345 -7.25 10.49 12.81
N ALA A 346 -6.71 11.53 13.44
CA ALA A 346 -6.68 11.69 14.89
C ALA A 346 -8.11 11.65 15.46
N CYS A 347 -9.05 12.44 14.91
CA CYS A 347 -10.46 12.43 15.35
C CYS A 347 -11.17 11.07 15.19
N GLN A 348 -10.68 10.18 14.32
CA GLN A 348 -11.22 8.83 14.15
C GLN A 348 -10.66 7.82 15.15
N LYS A 349 -9.41 8.00 15.57
CA LYS A 349 -8.68 7.08 16.45
C LYS A 349 -8.74 7.51 17.92
N GLU A 350 -8.73 8.81 18.16
CA GLU A 350 -8.83 9.43 19.47
C GLU A 350 -10.28 9.76 19.83
N ALA A 351 -10.53 9.96 21.12
CA ALA A 351 -11.77 10.58 21.54
C ALA A 351 -11.84 12.00 20.96
N LYS A 352 -12.71 12.23 19.96
CA LYS A 352 -12.80 13.50 19.21
C LYS A 352 -12.78 14.75 20.10
N ALA A 353 -13.43 14.70 21.27
CA ALA A 353 -13.44 15.81 22.22
C ALA A 353 -12.04 16.17 22.75
N ASN A 354 -11.17 15.18 23.00
CA ASN A 354 -9.82 15.38 23.49
C ASN A 354 -8.94 16.07 22.44
N PHE A 355 -9.02 15.62 21.19
CA PHE A 355 -8.22 16.20 20.10
C PHE A 355 -8.69 17.62 19.75
N VAL A 356 -10.01 17.86 19.68
CA VAL A 356 -10.55 19.22 19.49
C VAL A 356 -10.18 20.15 20.64
N HIS A 357 -10.12 19.65 21.87
CA HIS A 357 -9.64 20.41 23.01
C HIS A 357 -8.17 20.82 22.84
N PHE A 358 -7.31 19.90 22.39
CA PHE A 358 -5.92 20.22 22.06
C PHE A 358 -5.81 21.26 20.95
N GLN A 359 -6.58 21.14 19.86
CA GLN A 359 -6.59 22.14 18.78
C GLN A 359 -6.95 23.54 19.30
N THR A 360 -8.02 23.63 20.09
CA THR A 360 -8.46 24.88 20.72
C THR A 360 -7.42 25.42 21.69
N TRP A 361 -6.72 24.54 22.41
CA TRP A 361 -5.63 24.93 23.30
C TRP A 361 -4.46 25.50 22.49
N LEU A 362 -4.04 24.82 21.43
CA LEU A 362 -2.90 25.21 20.59
C LEU A 362 -3.14 26.56 19.91
N GLU A 363 -4.36 26.83 19.43
CA GLU A 363 -4.75 28.14 18.86
C GLU A 363 -4.61 29.31 19.86
N ARG A 364 -4.68 29.04 21.16
CA ARG A 364 -4.60 30.05 22.23
C ARG A 364 -3.21 30.16 22.85
N HIS A 365 -2.27 29.29 22.46
CA HIS A 365 -0.93 29.23 23.02
C HIS A 365 0.13 29.39 21.93
N GLY A 366 1.38 29.61 22.34
CA GLY A 366 2.48 29.92 21.44
C GLY A 366 2.74 31.42 21.29
N PRO A 367 3.56 31.83 20.30
CA PRO A 367 4.20 31.00 19.28
C PRO A 367 5.25 30.03 19.85
N PHE A 368 5.46 28.91 19.16
CA PHE A 368 6.49 27.93 19.49
C PHE A 368 7.45 27.77 18.30
N ASP A 369 8.75 27.71 18.57
CA ASP A 369 9.77 27.46 17.55
C ASP A 369 10.09 25.97 17.41
N ALA A 370 9.69 25.16 18.40
CA ALA A 370 9.88 23.71 18.43
C ALA A 370 8.79 23.02 19.27
N VAL A 371 8.52 21.76 18.95
CA VAL A 371 7.66 20.85 19.71
C VAL A 371 8.48 19.63 20.13
N VAL A 372 8.30 19.15 21.35
CA VAL A 372 9.05 18.05 21.96
C VAL A 372 8.09 16.92 22.32
N ASP A 373 8.34 15.75 21.76
CA ASP A 373 7.81 14.50 22.28
C ASP A 373 8.52 14.19 23.61
N GLY A 374 7.85 14.53 24.71
CA GLY A 374 8.41 14.39 26.04
C GLY A 374 8.57 12.93 26.45
N ALA A 375 7.74 12.02 25.93
CA ALA A 375 7.81 10.60 26.24
C ALA A 375 9.07 9.98 25.62
N ASN A 376 9.31 10.25 24.34
CA ASN A 376 10.49 9.78 23.62
C ASN A 376 11.77 10.34 24.22
N VAL A 377 11.85 11.67 24.40
CA VAL A 377 13.04 12.30 24.98
C VAL A 377 13.30 11.81 26.40
N GLY A 378 12.27 11.61 27.23
CA GLY A 378 12.43 11.13 28.59
C GLY A 378 12.89 9.66 28.68
N LEU A 379 12.76 8.86 27.62
CA LEU A 379 13.07 7.42 27.60
C LEU A 379 14.22 7.03 26.66
N ALA A 380 14.75 7.95 25.84
CA ALA A 380 15.68 7.60 24.75
C ALA A 380 16.93 6.80 25.18
N ASN A 381 17.41 6.98 26.43
CA ASN A 381 18.64 6.35 26.92
C ASN A 381 18.42 5.36 28.07
N GLY A 382 17.18 4.93 28.34
CA GLY A 382 16.94 3.97 29.41
C GLY A 382 15.49 3.59 29.64
N HIS A 383 15.28 2.56 30.45
CA HIS A 383 13.94 2.05 30.78
C HIS A 383 13.14 2.99 31.70
N ASN A 384 13.83 3.88 32.42
CA ASN A 384 13.22 4.80 33.37
C ASN A 384 13.13 6.22 32.79
N PHE A 385 11.98 6.86 33.00
CA PHE A 385 11.73 8.21 32.54
C PHE A 385 12.60 9.25 33.26
N SER A 386 13.34 10.05 32.50
CA SER A 386 14.27 11.07 33.03
C SER A 386 13.81 12.50 32.74
N PHE A 387 13.30 13.19 33.78
CA PHE A 387 12.98 14.62 33.71
C PHE A 387 14.23 15.50 33.50
N SER A 388 15.40 15.05 33.99
CA SER A 388 16.65 15.77 33.78
C SER A 388 17.04 15.79 32.30
N GLN A 389 16.91 14.65 31.62
CA GLN A 389 17.17 14.53 30.19
C GLN A 389 16.20 15.40 29.38
N LEU A 390 14.91 15.31 29.68
CA LEU A 390 13.90 16.17 29.04
C LEU A 390 14.21 17.65 29.23
N ASN A 391 14.58 18.06 30.45
CA ASN A 391 14.91 19.45 30.73
C ASN A 391 16.14 19.94 29.97
N THR A 392 17.18 19.12 29.84
CA THR A 392 18.38 19.46 29.06
C THR A 392 18.02 19.77 27.61
N VAL A 393 17.19 18.95 26.98
CA VAL A 393 16.73 19.18 25.60
C VAL A 393 15.89 20.45 25.51
N VAL A 394 14.97 20.66 26.45
CA VAL A 394 14.11 21.85 26.51
C VAL A 394 14.94 23.14 26.60
N GLU A 395 15.96 23.18 27.47
CA GLU A 395 16.83 24.35 27.60
C GLU A 395 17.74 24.53 26.38
N GLN A 396 18.24 23.45 25.77
CA GLN A 396 19.03 23.54 24.53
C GLN A 396 18.20 24.12 23.37
N LEU A 397 16.97 23.65 23.18
CA LEU A 397 16.04 24.18 22.18
C LEU A 397 15.73 25.66 22.43
N ARG A 398 15.56 26.04 23.69
CA ARG A 398 15.43 27.44 24.07
C ARG A 398 16.66 28.26 23.74
N GLN A 399 17.87 27.71 23.86
CA GLN A 399 19.09 28.46 23.51
C GLN A 399 19.25 28.70 22.02
N ILE A 400 18.85 27.75 21.17
CA ILE A 400 18.93 27.90 19.71
C ILE A 400 17.77 28.74 19.13
N SER A 401 16.64 28.84 19.84
CA SER A 401 15.53 29.71 19.47
C SER A 401 16.00 31.18 19.38
N PRO A 402 15.78 31.90 18.26
CA PRO A 402 16.16 33.30 18.11
C PRO A 402 15.61 34.22 19.20
N SER A 403 14.39 33.94 19.68
CA SER A 403 13.71 34.72 20.74
C SER A 403 13.76 34.07 22.13
N LYS A 404 14.63 33.07 22.35
CA LYS A 404 14.73 32.28 23.59
C LYS A 404 13.40 31.72 24.11
N ARG A 405 12.50 31.31 23.20
CA ARG A 405 11.20 30.69 23.51
C ARG A 405 11.40 29.28 24.04
N LEU A 406 10.58 28.89 25.00
CA LEU A 406 10.49 27.50 25.43
C LEU A 406 9.74 26.68 24.34
N PRO A 407 10.18 25.45 24.04
CA PRO A 407 9.45 24.57 23.14
C PRO A 407 8.14 24.09 23.78
N LEU A 408 7.15 23.75 22.96
CA LEU A 408 5.96 23.03 23.41
C LEU A 408 6.34 21.60 23.77
N ILE A 409 6.02 21.16 24.97
CA ILE A 409 6.27 19.80 25.48
C ILE A 409 4.93 19.07 25.48
N ILE A 410 4.86 17.94 24.78
CA ILE A 410 3.73 17.02 24.83
C ILE A 410 4.09 15.86 25.76
N LEU A 411 3.26 15.60 26.77
CA LEU A 411 3.50 14.51 27.72
C LEU A 411 2.20 13.91 28.24
N HIS A 412 2.11 12.59 28.32
CA HIS A 412 0.93 11.93 28.88
C HIS A 412 0.67 12.30 30.35
N ILE A 413 -0.60 12.50 30.72
CA ILE A 413 -1.03 12.93 32.06
C ILE A 413 -0.49 12.03 33.18
N SER A 414 -0.37 10.73 32.92
CA SER A 414 0.22 9.77 33.87
C SER A 414 1.70 10.04 34.16
N ARG A 415 2.45 10.63 33.23
CA ARG A 415 3.85 11.03 33.44
C ARG A 415 3.95 12.38 34.14
N VAL A 416 2.98 13.27 33.91
CA VAL A 416 2.88 14.58 34.57
C VAL A 416 2.52 14.44 36.06
N HIS A 417 1.74 13.42 36.44
CA HIS A 417 1.28 13.20 37.81
C HIS A 417 1.81 11.90 38.45
N GLY A 418 2.53 11.06 37.72
CA GLY A 418 3.02 9.77 38.19
C GLY A 418 4.29 9.84 39.05
N GLY A 419 4.84 8.66 39.37
CA GLY A 419 5.91 8.48 40.37
C GLY A 419 7.06 9.50 40.30
N PRO A 420 7.87 9.54 39.22
CA PRO A 420 9.02 10.46 39.14
C PRO A 420 8.63 11.95 39.18
N ALA A 421 7.41 12.32 38.81
CA ALA A 421 6.92 13.69 38.87
C ALA A 421 6.63 14.15 40.31
N GLN A 422 6.45 13.23 41.26
CA GLN A 422 6.23 13.57 42.68
C GLN A 422 7.49 14.04 43.40
N ASN A 423 8.67 13.87 42.81
CA ASN A 423 9.90 14.46 43.33
C ASN A 423 9.76 16.00 43.37
N PRO A 424 10.07 16.68 44.49
CA PRO A 424 9.89 18.13 44.62
C PRO A 424 10.57 18.97 43.52
N LYS A 425 11.74 18.55 43.03
CA LYS A 425 12.45 19.23 41.93
C LYS A 425 11.68 19.11 40.62
N ASN A 426 11.24 17.90 40.28
CA ASN A 426 10.50 17.63 39.05
C ASN A 426 9.11 18.28 39.09
N LYS A 427 8.45 18.27 40.25
CA LYS A 427 7.17 18.96 40.43
C LYS A 427 7.27 20.46 40.16
N ARG A 428 8.31 21.13 40.71
CA ARG A 428 8.57 22.55 40.43
C ARG A 428 8.84 22.80 38.94
N LEU A 429 9.57 21.90 38.30
CA LEU A 429 9.88 22.00 36.87
C LEU A 429 8.62 21.89 36.01
N ILE A 430 7.77 20.89 36.26
CA ILE A 430 6.50 20.68 35.56
C ILE A 430 5.57 21.88 35.75
N GLU A 431 5.42 22.37 36.99
CA GLU A 431 4.59 23.55 37.27
C GLU A 431 5.14 24.81 36.59
N ASN A 432 6.46 24.96 36.48
CA ASN A 432 7.06 26.01 35.70
C ASN A 432 6.67 25.92 34.21
N TRP A 433 6.75 24.73 33.60
CA TRP A 433 6.34 24.55 32.21
C TRP A 433 4.85 24.82 31.98
N LYS A 434 3.98 24.37 32.90
CA LYS A 434 2.54 24.67 32.85
C LYS A 434 2.27 26.17 32.95
N LYS A 435 2.93 26.86 33.89
CA LYS A 435 2.77 28.31 34.09
C LYS A 435 3.20 29.11 32.87
N ASN A 436 4.22 28.65 32.15
CA ASN A 436 4.68 29.27 30.91
C ASN A 436 3.84 28.86 29.68
N GLY A 437 2.80 28.04 29.85
CA GLY A 437 1.93 27.61 28.75
C GLY A 437 2.64 26.70 27.73
N VAL A 438 3.71 26.02 28.15
CA VAL A 438 4.57 25.23 27.25
C VAL A 438 4.48 23.73 27.48
N LEU A 439 3.64 23.26 28.41
CA LEU A 439 3.38 21.83 28.63
C LEU A 439 1.90 21.53 28.37
N TYR A 440 1.64 20.65 27.41
CA TYR A 440 0.32 20.05 27.22
C TYR A 440 0.32 18.61 27.73
N ALA A 441 -0.57 18.35 28.71
CA ALA A 441 -0.72 17.03 29.29
C ALA A 441 -1.79 16.24 28.52
N THR A 442 -1.40 15.23 27.74
CA THR A 442 -2.37 14.45 26.95
C THR A 442 -3.24 13.59 27.89
N PRO A 443 -4.57 13.51 27.64
CA PRO A 443 -5.48 12.84 28.56
C PRO A 443 -5.32 11.32 28.55
N GLN A 444 -5.78 10.67 29.62
CA GLN A 444 -5.67 9.22 29.79
C GLN A 444 -6.29 8.46 28.62
N GLY A 445 -5.52 7.53 28.05
CA GLY A 445 -5.96 6.69 26.93
C GLY A 445 -5.77 7.32 25.55
N SER A 446 -5.16 8.51 25.48
CA SER A 446 -4.81 9.14 24.21
C SER A 446 -3.43 8.69 23.73
N ASN A 447 -3.24 8.58 22.43
CA ASN A 447 -1.92 8.46 21.83
C ASN A 447 -1.30 9.84 21.65
N ASP A 448 -0.11 10.08 22.22
CA ASP A 448 0.63 11.34 22.16
C ASP A 448 1.35 11.60 20.83
N ASP A 449 1.34 10.62 19.91
CA ASP A 449 1.82 10.79 18.53
C ASP A 449 0.94 11.71 17.66
N TRP A 450 -0.37 11.82 17.97
CA TRP A 450 -1.32 12.67 17.24
C TRP A 450 -1.29 14.10 17.74
#